data_AF-A0AAU6BT37-F1
#
_entry.id   AF-A0AAU6BT37-F1
#
_cell.length_a   1.000
_cell.length_b   1.000
_cell.length_c   1.000
_cell.angle_alpha   90.00
_cell.angle_beta   90.00
_cell.angle_gamma   90.00
#
_symmetry.space_group_name_H-M   'P 1'
#
loop_
_entity.id
_entity.type
_entity.pdbx_description
1 polymer ?
#
loop_
_entity_poly.entity_id
_entity_poly.type
_entity_poly.pdbx_seq_one_letter_code
_entity_poly.pdbx_strand_id
1 'polypeptide(L)'
;MRVRVPVAVVLAATLLTGCAQSVDPIERLGKKAAQRVHPHGPVREQPYRHWGLTAPLLPAPKPAPRSAARSAGPGLPPVVDHVRTRDRVVFLTYDHEEGARRDPRFADLVRELRLPVTEFRTAPDRHHFAGLPYDTQRAEICGSRPRPNSRLLRPPYGTYDTTTRRAAADCGISALVLWRASATAGTLTYARGDHHLTPGDIVQVGPADSAARLLRGIQDRGLTVGRLEDYL
;
A
#
# COMPACT_ATOMS: atom_id res chain seq x y z
N MET A 1 -79.07 69.27 26.26
CA MET A 1 -78.76 67.85 26.01
C MET A 1 -77.26 67.62 26.13
N ARG A 2 -76.87 66.76 27.08
CA ARG A 2 -75.66 65.90 27.14
C ARG A 2 -74.25 66.49 26.87
N VAL A 3 -73.62 66.87 27.99
CA VAL A 3 -72.23 66.65 28.47
C VAL A 3 -71.18 66.10 27.48
N ARG A 4 -70.00 66.76 27.41
CA ARG A 4 -68.65 66.13 27.52
C ARG A 4 -67.62 67.07 28.17
N VAL A 5 -66.96 66.55 29.19
CA VAL A 5 -65.85 67.08 30.02
C VAL A 5 -64.50 66.81 29.30
N PRO A 6 -63.42 67.58 29.59
CA PRO A 6 -62.17 67.56 28.81
C PRO A 6 -61.15 66.56 29.38
N VAL A 7 -60.00 66.40 28.71
CA VAL A 7 -58.63 66.26 29.28
C VAL A 7 -57.68 65.72 28.20
N ALA A 8 -56.51 66.35 28.13
CA ALA A 8 -55.38 66.00 27.29
C ALA A 8 -54.62 64.75 27.80
N VAL A 9 -53.82 64.13 26.91
CA VAL A 9 -52.35 63.91 27.05
C VAL A 9 -51.89 62.72 26.17
N VAL A 10 -51.07 63.08 25.18
CA VAL A 10 -49.84 62.48 24.60
C VAL A 10 -49.65 60.95 24.61
N LEU A 11 -49.36 60.39 23.41
CA LEU A 11 -48.33 59.36 23.17
C LEU A 11 -48.11 59.28 21.63
N ALA A 12 -47.01 59.81 21.12
CA ALA A 12 -45.71 59.14 20.89
C ALA A 12 -45.62 58.48 19.50
N ALA A 13 -44.68 58.99 18.71
CA ALA A 13 -44.39 58.61 17.33
C ALA A 13 -43.60 57.29 17.24
N THR A 14 -43.92 56.44 16.27
CA THR A 14 -42.97 55.48 15.66
C THR A 14 -43.35 55.24 14.19
N LEU A 15 -42.67 55.91 13.26
CA LEU A 15 -42.66 55.56 11.84
C LEU A 15 -41.48 54.61 11.60
N LEU A 16 -41.78 53.35 11.32
CA LEU A 16 -40.82 52.36 10.85
C LEU A 16 -40.43 52.71 9.40
N THR A 17 -39.24 53.28 9.22
CA THR A 17 -38.56 53.31 7.92
C THR A 17 -37.24 52.57 8.07
N GLY A 18 -37.15 51.42 7.40
CA GLY A 18 -35.93 50.64 7.31
C GLY A 18 -34.95 51.29 6.33
N CYS A 19 -33.73 51.50 6.80
CA CYS A 19 -32.55 51.64 5.95
C CYS A 19 -31.52 50.63 6.45
N ALA A 20 -31.29 49.58 5.66
CA ALA A 20 -30.16 48.69 5.85
C ALA A 20 -28.86 49.47 5.61
N GLN A 21 -28.04 49.62 6.64
CA GLN A 21 -26.67 50.09 6.48
C GLN A 21 -25.72 48.90 6.47
N SER A 22 -25.06 48.74 5.32
CA SER A 22 -23.94 47.86 5.07
C SER A 22 -22.89 47.98 6.18
N VAL A 23 -22.56 46.84 6.80
CA VAL A 23 -21.37 46.70 7.64
C VAL A 23 -20.60 45.50 7.13
N ASP A 24 -19.45 45.76 6.51
CA ASP A 24 -18.50 44.77 6.00
C ASP A 24 -18.07 43.77 7.10
N PRO A 25 -18.41 42.47 7.00
CA PRO A 25 -18.04 41.51 8.03
C PRO A 25 -16.61 40.97 7.91
N ILE A 26 -15.91 41.20 6.79
CA ILE A 26 -14.76 40.35 6.43
C ILE A 26 -13.46 40.81 7.10
N GLU A 27 -13.30 42.10 7.42
CA GLU A 27 -12.02 42.61 7.93
C GLU A 27 -11.82 42.39 9.44
N ARG A 28 -12.90 42.25 10.22
CA ARG A 28 -12.82 42.08 11.69
C ARG A 28 -12.65 40.63 12.14
N LEU A 29 -12.83 39.65 11.26
CA LEU A 29 -12.54 38.23 11.50
C LEU A 29 -11.04 37.91 11.37
N GLY A 30 -10.28 38.67 10.57
CA GLY A 30 -8.86 38.43 10.34
C GLY A 30 -7.96 38.66 11.57
N LYS A 31 -8.34 39.57 12.48
CA LYS A 31 -7.46 39.95 13.61
C LYS A 31 -7.57 39.03 14.83
N LYS A 32 -8.63 38.22 14.96
CA LYS A 32 -8.74 37.16 15.97
C LYS A 32 -8.21 35.80 15.51
N ALA A 33 -8.07 35.57 14.20
CA ALA A 33 -7.45 34.36 13.65
C ALA A 33 -5.90 34.35 13.76
N ALA A 34 -5.28 35.50 14.05
CA ALA A 34 -3.83 35.64 14.20
C ALA A 34 -3.32 35.50 15.64
N GLN A 35 -4.20 35.26 16.63
CA GLN A 35 -3.76 34.75 17.92
C GLN A 35 -3.41 33.28 17.73
N ARG A 36 -2.11 32.98 17.81
CA ARG A 36 -1.51 31.64 17.78
C ARG A 36 -2.45 30.60 18.39
N VAL A 37 -3.17 29.89 17.53
CA VAL A 37 -3.62 28.55 17.84
C VAL A 37 -2.34 27.76 17.97
N HIS A 38 -1.85 27.61 19.20
CA HIS A 38 -0.91 26.55 19.50
C HIS A 38 -1.64 25.28 19.06
N PRO A 39 -1.16 24.53 18.06
CA PRO A 39 -1.78 23.27 17.74
C PRO A 39 -1.43 22.37 18.91
N HIS A 40 -2.29 22.37 19.93
CA HIS A 40 -2.53 21.18 20.73
C HIS A 40 -3.34 20.23 19.84
N GLY A 41 -2.73 19.84 18.72
CA GLY A 41 -3.20 18.68 17.99
C GLY A 41 -3.05 17.48 18.92
N PRO A 42 -3.91 16.45 18.80
CA PRO A 42 -3.63 15.18 19.47
C PRO A 42 -2.18 14.83 19.14
N VAL A 43 -1.42 14.37 20.14
CA VAL A 43 -0.08 13.77 19.92
C VAL A 43 -0.19 12.98 18.64
N ARG A 44 0.44 13.45 17.55
CA ARG A 44 0.27 12.79 16.24
C ARG A 44 0.69 11.37 16.51
N GLU A 45 -0.28 10.45 16.51
CA GLU A 45 0.02 9.04 16.65
C GLU A 45 1.10 8.76 15.61
N GLN A 46 2.19 8.16 16.05
CA GLN A 46 3.32 7.83 15.21
C GLN A 46 3.12 6.37 14.84
N PRO A 47 2.31 6.03 13.82
CA PRO A 47 1.94 4.64 13.54
C PRO A 47 3.15 3.72 13.43
N TYR A 48 4.29 4.21 12.94
CA TYR A 48 5.54 3.45 12.90
C TYR A 48 6.01 2.95 14.27
N ARG A 49 5.76 3.69 15.37
CA ARG A 49 6.11 3.26 16.74
C ARG A 49 5.22 2.14 17.24
N HIS A 50 3.94 2.10 16.86
CA HIS A 50 3.04 0.97 17.17
C HIS A 50 3.60 -0.34 16.60
N TRP A 51 4.24 -0.29 15.43
CA TRP A 51 4.89 -1.43 14.80
C TRP A 51 6.36 -1.63 15.21
N GLY A 52 6.84 -0.89 16.21
CA GLY A 52 8.18 -1.04 16.78
C GLY A 52 9.32 -0.45 15.94
N LEU A 53 9.03 0.39 14.94
CA LEU A 53 10.04 1.11 14.18
C LEU A 53 10.52 2.35 14.95
N THR A 54 11.79 2.73 14.75
CA THR A 54 12.40 3.88 15.44
C THR A 54 12.11 5.21 14.72
N ALA A 55 11.87 5.14 13.42
CA ALA A 55 11.47 6.26 12.55
C ALA A 55 10.54 5.76 11.42
N PRO A 56 9.87 6.66 10.67
CA PRO A 56 9.18 6.28 9.44
C PRO A 56 10.14 5.58 8.45
N LEU A 57 9.62 4.62 7.68
CA LEU A 57 10.37 4.05 6.56
C LEU A 57 10.64 5.15 5.52
N LEU A 58 11.87 5.19 5.03
CA LEU A 58 12.21 6.08 3.92
C LEU A 58 11.49 5.62 2.64
N PRO A 59 10.99 6.56 1.82
CA PRO A 59 10.39 6.21 0.54
C PRO A 59 11.43 5.54 -0.36
N ALA A 60 11.00 4.53 -1.13
CA ALA A 60 11.88 3.90 -2.11
C ALA A 60 12.35 4.91 -3.17
N PRO A 61 13.59 4.77 -3.67
CA PRO A 61 14.05 5.51 -4.84
C PRO A 61 13.09 5.29 -6.02
N LYS A 62 12.92 6.33 -6.84
CA LYS A 62 12.22 6.19 -8.13
C LYS A 62 13.11 5.32 -9.03
N PRO A 63 12.65 4.14 -9.48
CA PRO A 63 13.46 3.28 -10.31
C PRO A 63 13.83 4.00 -11.60
N ALA A 64 15.07 3.81 -12.05
CA ALA A 64 15.46 4.28 -13.37
C ALA A 64 14.55 3.59 -14.43
N PRO A 65 14.13 4.30 -15.49
CA PRO A 65 13.24 3.77 -16.53
C PRO A 65 13.82 2.58 -17.33
N ARG A 66 14.99 2.06 -16.93
CA ARG A 66 15.75 0.99 -17.58
C ARG A 66 15.85 -0.31 -16.77
N SER A 67 15.20 -0.42 -15.60
CA SER A 67 15.34 -1.61 -14.74
C SER A 67 14.29 -2.69 -14.95
N ALA A 68 13.23 -2.44 -15.75
CA ALA A 68 12.29 -3.48 -16.16
C ALA A 68 13.12 -4.66 -16.66
N ALA A 69 12.94 -5.81 -15.99
CA ALA A 69 13.70 -7.01 -16.29
C ALA A 69 13.59 -7.21 -17.79
N ARG A 70 14.69 -7.01 -18.54
CA ARG A 70 14.68 -6.97 -20.01
C ARG A 70 13.77 -8.10 -20.47
N SER A 71 12.59 -7.77 -20.99
CA SER A 71 11.69 -8.75 -21.55
C SER A 71 12.50 -9.41 -22.65
N ALA A 72 12.94 -10.64 -22.39
CA ALA A 72 13.94 -11.30 -23.20
C ALA A 72 13.27 -11.85 -24.46
N GLY A 73 12.95 -10.96 -25.41
CA GLY A 73 12.51 -11.33 -26.76
C GLY A 73 11.40 -12.39 -26.80
N PRO A 74 11.34 -13.24 -27.84
CA PRO A 74 10.40 -14.36 -27.96
C PRO A 74 10.74 -15.55 -27.02
N GLY A 75 11.23 -15.27 -25.80
CA GLY A 75 11.67 -16.26 -24.83
C GLY A 75 10.66 -16.53 -23.71
N LEU A 76 10.86 -17.65 -23.00
CA LEU A 76 10.10 -17.99 -21.79
C LEU A 76 10.27 -16.89 -20.72
N PRO A 77 9.21 -16.52 -19.97
CA PRO A 77 9.28 -15.52 -18.91
C PRO A 77 10.44 -15.81 -17.94
N PRO A 78 11.24 -14.80 -17.55
CA PRO A 78 12.29 -14.97 -16.57
C PRO A 78 11.71 -15.41 -15.23
N VAL A 79 12.51 -16.16 -14.48
CA VAL A 79 12.23 -16.51 -13.09
C VAL A 79 13.09 -15.62 -12.20
N VAL A 80 12.47 -14.87 -11.30
CA VAL A 80 13.16 -13.88 -10.47
C VAL A 80 12.84 -14.11 -8.99
N ASP A 81 13.89 -14.23 -8.18
CA ASP A 81 13.84 -14.17 -6.71
C ASP A 81 14.59 -12.94 -6.17
N HIS A 82 15.25 -12.19 -7.06
CA HIS A 82 16.04 -11.01 -6.78
C HIS A 82 16.07 -10.09 -8.00
N VAL A 83 15.86 -8.79 -7.79
CA VAL A 83 15.94 -7.75 -8.82
C VAL A 83 17.35 -7.17 -8.84
N ARG A 84 17.99 -7.16 -10.01
CA ARG A 84 19.29 -6.49 -10.15
C ARG A 84 19.10 -4.98 -10.13
N THR A 85 19.38 -4.35 -8.99
CA THR A 85 19.33 -2.90 -8.83
C THR A 85 20.45 -2.38 -7.95
N ARG A 86 20.78 -1.10 -8.10
CA ARG A 86 21.67 -0.34 -7.19
C ARG A 86 20.88 0.44 -6.14
N ASP A 87 19.58 0.58 -6.34
CA ASP A 87 18.69 1.22 -5.38
C ASP A 87 18.67 0.40 -4.09
N ARG A 88 18.79 1.05 -2.93
CA ARG A 88 18.79 0.37 -1.62
C ARG A 88 17.38 -0.08 -1.23
N VAL A 89 16.77 -0.91 -2.04
CA VAL A 89 15.36 -1.30 -1.98
C VAL A 89 15.21 -2.81 -1.82
N VAL A 90 14.17 -3.26 -1.12
CA VAL A 90 13.69 -4.64 -1.11
C VAL A 90 12.20 -4.67 -1.43
N PHE A 91 11.71 -5.84 -1.83
CA PHE A 91 10.34 -6.02 -2.30
C PHE A 91 9.58 -6.97 -1.39
N LEU A 92 8.58 -6.45 -0.69
CA LEU A 92 7.72 -7.26 0.17
C LEU A 92 6.60 -7.87 -0.65
N THR A 93 6.46 -9.19 -0.56
CA THR A 93 5.45 -9.95 -1.31
C THR A 93 4.60 -10.77 -0.37
N TYR A 94 3.28 -10.72 -0.53
CA TYR A 94 2.33 -11.43 0.33
C TYR A 94 1.50 -12.40 -0.49
N ASP A 95 1.44 -13.65 -0.06
CA ASP A 95 0.66 -14.69 -0.70
C ASP A 95 -0.64 -14.86 0.08
N HIS A 96 -1.77 -14.64 -0.60
CA HIS A 96 -3.10 -14.79 -0.02
C HIS A 96 -3.86 -15.88 -0.75
N GLU A 97 -4.39 -16.82 0.01
CA GLU A 97 -5.22 -17.90 -0.52
C GLU A 97 -6.62 -17.40 -0.85
N GLU A 98 -7.11 -17.81 -2.02
CA GLU A 98 -8.47 -17.50 -2.43
C GLU A 98 -9.50 -18.04 -1.44
N GLY A 99 -10.47 -17.21 -1.05
CA GLY A 99 -11.49 -17.58 -0.06
C GLY A 99 -11.03 -17.52 1.40
N ALA A 100 -9.72 -17.46 1.68
CA ALA A 100 -9.23 -17.30 3.05
C ALA A 100 -9.43 -15.88 3.57
N ARG A 101 -9.73 -15.73 4.87
CA ARG A 101 -9.75 -14.41 5.51
C ARG A 101 -8.32 -13.85 5.57
N ARG A 102 -8.16 -12.60 5.11
CA ARG A 102 -6.89 -11.85 5.24
C ARG A 102 -6.57 -11.60 6.71
N ASP A 103 -5.28 -11.63 7.07
CA ASP A 103 -4.82 -11.23 8.41
C ASP A 103 -5.13 -9.74 8.63
N PRO A 104 -6.05 -9.39 9.56
CA PRO A 104 -6.43 -8.00 9.79
C PRO A 104 -5.27 -7.17 10.36
N ARG A 105 -4.41 -7.74 11.22
CA ARG A 105 -3.24 -7.01 11.73
C ARG A 105 -2.25 -6.72 10.60
N PHE A 106 -2.07 -7.64 9.67
CA PHE A 106 -1.19 -7.40 8.52
C PHE A 106 -1.77 -6.31 7.62
N ALA A 107 -3.09 -6.32 7.39
CA ALA A 107 -3.77 -5.27 6.65
C ALA A 107 -3.60 -3.89 7.33
N ASP A 108 -3.70 -3.82 8.66
CA ASP A 108 -3.45 -2.59 9.41
C ASP A 108 -1.99 -2.12 9.29
N LEU A 109 -1.02 -3.03 9.39
CA LEU A 109 0.40 -2.72 9.18
C LEU A 109 0.65 -2.12 7.79
N VAL A 110 0.10 -2.75 6.74
CA VAL A 110 0.24 -2.25 5.35
C VAL A 110 -0.41 -0.87 5.20
N ARG A 111 -1.61 -0.69 5.76
CA ARG A 111 -2.38 0.57 5.68
C ARG A 111 -1.68 1.71 6.44
N GLU A 112 -1.29 1.47 7.69
CA GLU A 112 -0.72 2.49 8.58
C GLU A 112 0.67 2.93 8.14
N LEU A 113 1.49 1.99 7.65
CA LEU A 113 2.84 2.27 7.16
C LEU A 113 2.89 2.57 5.66
N ARG A 114 1.74 2.48 4.97
CA ARG A 114 1.60 2.69 3.52
C ARG A 114 2.59 1.84 2.71
N LEU A 115 2.70 0.56 3.05
CA LEU A 115 3.69 -0.32 2.45
C LEU A 115 3.29 -0.69 1.02
N PRO A 116 4.22 -0.59 0.05
CA PRO A 116 3.98 -0.99 -1.32
C PRO A 116 4.17 -2.51 -1.49
N VAL A 117 3.32 -3.30 -0.84
CA VAL A 117 3.36 -4.78 -0.91
C VAL A 117 2.80 -5.26 -2.24
N THR A 118 3.52 -6.15 -2.91
CA THR A 118 3.02 -6.88 -4.09
C THR A 118 2.32 -8.15 -3.64
N GLU A 119 1.06 -8.32 -4.02
CA GLU A 119 0.26 -9.46 -3.58
C GLU A 119 0.11 -10.52 -4.67
N PHE A 120 0.33 -11.78 -4.32
CA PHE A 120 0.02 -12.93 -5.17
C PHE A 120 -1.17 -13.69 -4.60
N ARG A 121 -2.09 -14.08 -5.49
CA ARG A 121 -3.21 -14.95 -5.12
C ARG A 121 -2.81 -16.39 -5.41
N THR A 122 -2.97 -17.26 -4.42
CA THR A 122 -2.78 -18.71 -4.59
C THR A 122 -4.13 -19.40 -4.67
N ALA A 123 -4.24 -20.40 -5.56
CA ALA A 123 -5.43 -21.25 -5.65
C ALA A 123 -5.72 -21.97 -4.31
N PRO A 124 -7.00 -22.24 -4.00
CA PRO A 124 -7.42 -22.78 -2.70
C PRO A 124 -6.95 -24.21 -2.42
N ASP A 125 -6.74 -25.01 -3.47
CA ASP A 125 -6.28 -26.39 -3.38
C ASP A 125 -4.75 -26.52 -3.33
N ARG A 126 -4.03 -25.41 -3.51
CA ARG A 126 -2.58 -25.26 -3.43
C ARG A 126 -1.82 -26.38 -4.15
N HIS A 127 -2.30 -26.93 -5.27
CA HIS A 127 -1.57 -28.01 -5.92
C HIS A 127 -0.40 -27.45 -6.76
N HIS A 128 0.58 -28.31 -7.09
CA HIS A 128 1.72 -27.92 -7.92
C HIS A 128 1.34 -27.85 -9.40
N PHE A 129 1.72 -26.78 -10.10
CA PHE A 129 1.63 -26.78 -11.56
C PHE A 129 2.60 -27.77 -12.20
N ALA A 130 3.84 -27.81 -11.68
CA ALA A 130 4.90 -28.63 -12.24
C ALA A 130 4.51 -30.12 -12.22
N GLY A 131 4.72 -30.79 -13.36
CA GLY A 131 4.31 -32.18 -13.55
C GLY A 131 2.89 -32.39 -14.08
N LEU A 132 2.04 -31.35 -14.13
CA LEU A 132 0.75 -31.42 -14.82
C LEU A 132 0.91 -31.28 -16.34
N PRO A 133 -0.04 -31.81 -17.15
CA PRO A 133 -0.08 -31.57 -18.59
C PRO A 133 -0.18 -30.08 -18.94
N TYR A 134 0.38 -29.69 -20.09
CA TYR A 134 0.41 -28.30 -20.55
C TYR A 134 -0.97 -27.64 -20.56
N ASP A 135 -2.00 -28.31 -21.08
CA ASP A 135 -3.34 -27.72 -21.18
C ASP A 135 -3.96 -27.44 -19.81
N THR A 136 -3.68 -28.29 -18.81
CA THR A 136 -4.09 -28.07 -17.42
C THR A 136 -3.38 -26.85 -16.84
N GLN A 137 -2.04 -26.80 -16.95
CA GLN A 137 -1.27 -25.66 -16.45
C GLN A 137 -1.72 -24.35 -17.11
N ARG A 138 -1.95 -24.36 -18.43
CA ARG A 138 -2.41 -23.18 -19.17
C ARG A 138 -3.80 -22.74 -18.75
N ALA A 139 -4.75 -23.67 -18.61
CA ALA A 139 -6.11 -23.35 -18.17
C ALA A 139 -6.11 -22.67 -16.79
N GLU A 140 -5.33 -23.21 -15.85
CA GLU A 140 -5.21 -22.66 -14.50
C GLU A 140 -4.49 -21.31 -14.45
N ILE A 141 -3.37 -21.17 -15.17
CA ILE A 141 -2.60 -19.92 -15.21
C ILE A 141 -3.38 -18.81 -15.92
N CYS A 142 -4.03 -19.12 -17.04
CA CYS A 142 -4.85 -18.14 -17.78
C CYS A 142 -6.18 -17.83 -17.06
N GLY A 143 -6.77 -18.82 -16.39
CA GLY A 143 -8.03 -18.67 -15.64
C GLY A 143 -7.84 -17.93 -14.31
N SER A 144 -6.67 -18.09 -13.69
CA SER A 144 -6.21 -17.30 -12.55
C SER A 144 -5.82 -15.91 -13.04
N ARG A 145 -6.79 -15.10 -13.45
CA ARG A 145 -6.52 -13.75 -13.98
C ARG A 145 -5.67 -13.01 -12.95
N PRO A 146 -4.41 -12.62 -13.26
CA PRO A 146 -3.66 -11.78 -12.34
C PRO A 146 -4.45 -10.49 -12.14
N ARG A 147 -4.25 -9.80 -11.01
CA ARG A 147 -4.94 -8.51 -10.75
C ARG A 147 -4.84 -7.63 -11.99
N PRO A 148 -5.84 -6.78 -12.28
CA PRO A 148 -6.01 -6.11 -13.58
C PRO A 148 -4.79 -5.33 -14.13
N ASN A 149 -3.69 -5.18 -13.38
CA ASN A 149 -2.46 -4.50 -13.78
C ASN A 149 -1.15 -5.24 -13.42
N SER A 150 -1.17 -6.54 -13.10
CA SER A 150 0.06 -7.31 -12.87
C SER A 150 0.18 -8.42 -13.91
N ARG A 151 1.36 -8.56 -14.50
CA ARG A 151 1.72 -9.70 -15.38
C ARG A 151 2.68 -10.66 -14.67
N LEU A 152 2.68 -10.65 -13.34
CA LEU A 152 3.56 -11.48 -12.53
C LEU A 152 2.80 -12.73 -12.06
N LEU A 153 3.47 -13.89 -12.15
CA LEU A 153 2.96 -15.16 -11.63
C LEU A 153 3.85 -15.63 -10.49
N ARG A 154 3.26 -16.07 -9.38
CA ARG A 154 3.98 -16.85 -8.36
C ARG A 154 3.46 -18.28 -8.39
N PRO A 155 4.29 -19.26 -8.84
CA PRO A 155 3.89 -20.65 -8.80
C PRO A 155 3.63 -21.11 -7.36
N PRO A 156 2.61 -21.96 -7.12
CA PRO A 156 2.40 -22.60 -5.82
C PRO A 156 3.69 -23.24 -5.31
N TYR A 157 4.01 -22.96 -4.04
CA TYR A 157 5.23 -23.43 -3.37
C TYR A 157 6.55 -23.06 -4.05
N GLY A 158 6.53 -22.15 -5.04
CA GLY A 158 7.70 -21.79 -5.83
C GLY A 158 8.17 -22.87 -6.81
N THR A 159 7.38 -23.93 -7.04
CA THR A 159 7.74 -25.02 -7.95
C THR A 159 7.25 -24.73 -9.38
N TYR A 160 8.12 -24.94 -10.36
CA TYR A 160 7.80 -24.73 -11.77
C TYR A 160 8.65 -25.66 -12.65
N ASP A 161 8.19 -25.92 -13.87
CA ASP A 161 8.97 -26.56 -14.92
C ASP A 161 8.96 -25.72 -16.21
N THR A 162 9.55 -26.25 -17.28
CA THR A 162 9.56 -25.59 -18.60
C THR A 162 8.15 -25.43 -19.17
N THR A 163 7.25 -26.38 -18.88
CA THR A 163 5.84 -26.34 -19.27
C THR A 163 5.12 -25.19 -18.56
N THR A 164 5.37 -24.98 -17.28
CA THR A 164 4.83 -23.86 -16.50
C THR A 164 5.24 -22.53 -17.10
N ARG A 165 6.52 -22.38 -17.45
CA ARG A 165 7.02 -21.14 -18.07
C ARG A 165 6.42 -20.93 -19.46
N ARG A 166 6.23 -21.99 -20.24
CA ARG A 166 5.58 -21.91 -21.57
C ARG A 166 4.13 -21.49 -21.45
N ALA A 167 3.36 -22.16 -20.61
CA ALA A 167 1.96 -21.82 -20.33
C ALA A 167 1.83 -20.36 -19.83
N ALA A 168 2.72 -19.93 -18.93
CA ALA A 168 2.77 -18.55 -18.46
C ALA A 168 3.02 -17.55 -19.61
N ALA A 169 3.96 -17.85 -20.51
CA ALA A 169 4.23 -17.04 -21.70
C ALA A 169 2.97 -16.87 -22.57
N ASP A 170 2.29 -17.98 -22.85
CA ASP A 170 1.08 -18.02 -23.68
C ASP A 170 -0.11 -17.29 -23.02
N CYS A 171 -0.11 -17.17 -21.68
CA CYS A 171 -1.07 -16.39 -20.91
C CYS A 171 -0.65 -14.91 -20.71
N GLY A 172 0.47 -14.47 -21.30
CA GLY A 172 0.93 -13.07 -21.23
C GLY A 172 1.62 -12.67 -19.92
N ILE A 173 2.09 -13.64 -19.14
CA ILE A 173 2.88 -13.42 -17.92
C ILE A 173 4.28 -12.90 -18.33
N SER A 174 4.73 -11.83 -17.69
CA SER A 174 6.04 -11.20 -17.95
C SER A 174 7.15 -11.77 -17.09
N ALA A 175 6.86 -12.32 -15.91
CA ALA A 175 7.85 -12.98 -15.06
C ALA A 175 7.20 -13.96 -14.06
N LEU A 176 7.93 -15.03 -13.74
CA LEU A 176 7.66 -15.88 -12.59
C LEU A 176 8.43 -15.34 -11.38
N VAL A 177 7.74 -15.05 -10.29
CA VAL A 177 8.29 -14.42 -9.10
C VAL A 177 8.36 -15.41 -7.95
N LEU A 178 9.59 -15.71 -7.55
CA LEU A 178 9.92 -16.48 -6.36
C LEU A 178 10.30 -15.51 -5.22
N TRP A 179 11.01 -16.00 -4.23
CA TRP A 179 11.54 -15.20 -3.12
C TRP A 179 12.91 -15.72 -2.74
N ARG A 180 13.83 -14.81 -2.44
CA ARG A 180 15.14 -15.18 -1.88
C ARG A 180 15.05 -15.38 -0.38
N ALA A 181 14.21 -14.59 0.29
CA ALA A 181 14.03 -14.64 1.73
C ALA A 181 12.55 -14.79 2.12
N SER A 182 12.28 -15.39 3.28
CA SER A 182 10.93 -15.55 3.82
C SER A 182 10.87 -15.13 5.28
N ALA A 183 9.86 -14.32 5.62
CA ALA A 183 9.57 -13.83 6.96
C ALA A 183 8.18 -14.31 7.39
N THR A 184 7.94 -15.61 7.29
CA THR A 184 6.63 -16.24 7.58
C THR A 184 6.58 -16.87 8.97
N ALA A 185 7.66 -17.49 9.43
CA ALA A 185 7.75 -18.23 10.69
C ALA A 185 8.44 -17.44 11.84
N GLY A 186 8.39 -16.10 11.79
CA GLY A 186 8.95 -15.23 12.83
C GLY A 186 10.46 -14.99 12.76
N THR A 187 11.20 -15.84 12.06
CA THR A 187 12.59 -15.64 11.68
C THR A 187 12.70 -15.43 10.18
N LEU A 188 13.76 -14.72 9.76
CA LEU A 188 14.08 -14.51 8.35
C LEU A 188 14.89 -15.70 7.85
N THR A 189 14.33 -16.46 6.91
CA THR A 189 15.00 -17.58 6.25
C THR A 189 15.43 -17.16 4.85
N TYR A 190 16.49 -17.78 4.33
CA TYR A 190 17.05 -17.50 3.01
C TYR A 190 17.13 -18.80 2.23
N ALA A 191 16.66 -18.79 0.98
CA ALA A 191 16.73 -19.95 0.11
C ALA A 191 18.18 -20.25 -0.34
N ARG A 192 19.00 -19.20 -0.51
CA ARG A 192 20.38 -19.30 -1.02
C ARG A 192 21.18 -18.01 -0.79
N GLY A 193 22.51 -18.15 -0.83
CA GLY A 193 23.47 -17.04 -0.76
C GLY A 193 23.60 -16.47 0.66
N ASP A 194 23.93 -15.18 0.77
CA ASP A 194 24.12 -14.54 2.06
C ASP A 194 22.88 -14.58 2.95
N HIS A 195 23.09 -14.81 4.25
CA HIS A 195 22.04 -14.83 5.26
C HIS A 195 21.69 -13.43 5.80
N HIS A 196 21.67 -12.43 4.90
CA HIS A 196 21.23 -11.07 5.21
C HIS A 196 20.52 -10.43 4.01
N LEU A 197 19.66 -9.44 4.25
CA LEU A 197 18.99 -8.70 3.19
C LEU A 197 19.97 -7.82 2.42
N THR A 198 19.86 -7.89 1.10
CA THR A 198 20.62 -7.11 0.13
C THR A 198 19.68 -6.31 -0.78
N PRO A 199 20.16 -5.18 -1.35
CA PRO A 199 19.39 -4.43 -2.35
C PRO A 199 18.90 -5.33 -3.48
N GLY A 200 17.61 -5.31 -3.79
CA GLY A 200 17.00 -6.14 -4.82
C GLY A 200 16.26 -7.38 -4.32
N ASP A 201 16.41 -7.75 -3.05
CA ASP A 201 15.80 -8.97 -2.53
C ASP A 201 14.26 -8.95 -2.56
N ILE A 202 13.69 -10.04 -3.04
CA ILE A 202 12.25 -10.32 -2.98
C ILE A 202 12.01 -11.17 -1.73
N VAL A 203 11.16 -10.65 -0.83
CA VAL A 203 10.87 -11.25 0.47
C VAL A 203 9.42 -11.68 0.52
N GLN A 204 9.18 -12.96 0.81
CA GLN A 204 7.84 -13.45 1.13
C GLN A 204 7.53 -13.10 2.59
N VAL A 205 6.47 -12.33 2.83
CA VAL A 205 6.07 -11.93 4.18
C VAL A 205 4.87 -12.73 4.66
N GLY A 206 4.87 -13.05 5.95
CA GLY A 206 3.74 -13.68 6.62
C GLY A 206 3.04 -12.73 7.59
N PRO A 207 2.59 -13.21 8.76
CA PRO A 207 1.82 -12.43 9.73
C PRO A 207 2.47 -11.11 10.16
N ALA A 208 1.65 -10.19 10.65
CA ALA A 208 2.06 -8.82 11.00
C ALA A 208 3.31 -8.73 11.88
N ASP A 209 3.45 -9.58 12.90
CA ASP A 209 4.60 -9.55 13.81
C ASP A 209 5.92 -9.90 13.10
N SER A 210 5.88 -10.87 12.18
CA SER A 210 7.03 -11.25 11.37
C SER A 210 7.39 -10.15 10.38
N ALA A 211 6.38 -9.52 9.75
CA ALA A 211 6.58 -8.36 8.88
C ALA A 211 7.16 -7.16 9.65
N ALA A 212 6.66 -6.86 10.86
CA ALA A 212 7.18 -5.76 11.69
C ALA A 212 8.65 -6.00 12.12
N ARG A 213 9.01 -7.24 12.48
CA ARG A 213 10.41 -7.62 12.71
C ARG A 213 11.28 -7.41 11.47
N LEU A 214 10.79 -7.84 10.30
CA LEU A 214 11.49 -7.63 9.03
C LEU A 214 11.72 -6.14 8.74
N LEU A 215 10.70 -5.29 8.94
CA LEU A 215 10.80 -3.84 8.70
C LEU A 215 11.85 -3.16 9.59
N ARG A 216 11.99 -3.59 10.85
CA ARG A 216 13.11 -3.14 11.71
C ARG A 216 14.46 -3.52 11.10
N GLY A 217 14.63 -4.77 10.67
CA GLY A 217 15.87 -5.23 10.04
C GLY A 217 16.20 -4.53 8.71
N ILE A 218 15.17 -4.08 7.98
CA ILE A 218 15.29 -3.23 6.78
C ILE A 218 15.77 -1.83 7.16
N GLN A 219 15.15 -1.21 8.17
CA GLN A 219 15.50 0.12 8.70
C GLN A 219 16.94 0.16 9.21
N ASP A 220 17.36 -0.83 10.00
CA ASP A 220 18.72 -0.92 10.56
C ASP A 220 19.81 -1.01 9.47
N ARG A 221 19.45 -1.54 8.29
CA ARG A 221 20.35 -1.67 7.14
C ARG A 221 20.32 -0.45 6.22
N GLY A 222 19.45 0.52 6.47
CA GLY A 222 19.21 1.65 5.56
C GLY A 222 18.64 1.21 4.22
N LEU A 223 17.83 0.15 4.21
CA LEU A 223 17.07 -0.30 3.04
C LEU A 223 15.67 0.33 3.06
N THR A 224 15.05 0.44 1.89
CA THR A 224 13.68 0.92 1.68
C THR A 224 12.77 -0.18 1.15
N VAL A 225 11.46 -0.01 1.23
CA VAL A 225 10.49 -0.95 0.64
C VAL A 225 9.91 -0.34 -0.63
N GLY A 226 10.07 -1.04 -1.75
CA GLY A 226 9.53 -0.64 -3.06
C GLY A 226 8.46 -1.59 -3.55
N ARG A 227 7.66 -1.12 -4.52
CA ARG A 227 6.71 -1.96 -5.25
C ARG A 227 7.46 -2.78 -6.29
N LEU A 228 7.25 -4.09 -6.33
CA LEU A 228 8.02 -4.97 -7.24
C LEU A 228 7.74 -4.67 -8.71
N GLU A 229 6.48 -4.38 -9.05
CA GLU A 229 6.05 -4.09 -10.41
C GLU A 229 6.68 -2.83 -11.01
N ASP A 230 7.25 -1.94 -10.19
CA ASP A 230 7.94 -0.75 -10.69
C ASP A 230 9.37 -1.08 -11.16
N TYR A 231 9.86 -2.29 -10.85
CA TYR A 231 11.21 -2.77 -11.16
C TYR A 231 11.24 -3.97 -12.12
N LEU A 232 10.09 -4.54 -12.49
CA LEU A 232 9.98 -5.72 -13.37
C LEU A 232 9.32 -5.38 -14.70
#